data_AF-A0A7V9VVQ0-F1
#
_entry.id   AF-A0A7V9VVQ0-F1
#
_cell.length_a   1.000
_cell.length_b   1.000
_cell.length_c   1.000
_cell.angle_alpha   90.00
_cell.angle_beta   90.00
_cell.angle_gamma   90.00
#
_symmetry.space_group_name_H-M   'P 1'
#
loop_
_entity.id
_entity.type
_entity.pdbx_description
1 polymer ?
#
loop_
_entity_poly.entity_id
_entity_poly.type
_entity_poly.pdbx_seq_one_letter_code
_entity_poly.pdbx_strand_id
1 'polypeptide(L)'
;MTEDEATAIVWQAIDEVGGPRSIYRNPRQAFSAHSRRTIEVGEYKVEVRYGEISSPAVASVAGWVFEIHDEDIELLICPPKPRVP
;
A
#
# COMPACT_ATOMS: atom_id res chain seq x y z
N MET A 1 10.09 -0.03 13.11
CA MET A 1 8.90 0.60 12.52
C MET A 1 7.68 0.16 13.29
N THR A 2 6.88 1.13 13.74
CA THR A 2 5.57 0.94 14.37
C THR A 2 4.44 0.99 13.33
N GLU A 3 3.22 0.65 13.73
CA GLU A 3 2.04 0.73 12.86
C GLU A 3 1.73 2.18 12.44
N ASP A 4 1.82 3.14 13.38
CA ASP A 4 1.57 4.56 13.12
C ASP A 4 2.56 5.13 12.10
N GLU A 5 3.84 4.77 12.25
CA GLU A 5 4.89 5.15 11.28
C GLU A 5 4.61 4.57 9.89
N ALA A 6 4.27 3.27 9.82
CA ALA A 6 3.95 2.61 8.56
C ALA A 6 2.71 3.24 7.89
N THR A 7 1.69 3.55 8.68
CA THR A 7 0.45 4.21 8.24
C THR A 7 0.74 5.57 7.62
N ALA A 8 1.55 6.39 8.29
CA ALA A 8 1.93 7.72 7.78
C ALA A 8 2.72 7.64 6.47
N ILE A 9 3.68 6.71 6.38
CA ILE A 9 4.48 6.48 5.17
C ILE A 9 3.60 6.03 4.00
N VAL A 10 2.67 5.11 4.24
CA VAL A 10 1.75 4.61 3.21
C VAL A 10 0.81 5.72 2.72
N TRP A 11 0.28 6.54 3.62
CA TRP A 11 -0.54 7.69 3.24
C TRP A 11 0.20 8.65 2.30
N GLN A 12 1.45 8.99 2.64
CA GLN A 12 2.26 9.85 1.78
C GLN A 12 2.46 9.24 0.38
N ALA A 13 2.77 7.95 0.30
CA ALA A 13 2.94 7.27 -0.99
C ALA A 13 1.65 7.21 -1.81
N ILE A 14 0.50 7.03 -1.15
CA ILE A 14 -0.82 7.01 -1.80
C ILE A 14 -1.17 8.39 -2.35
N ASP A 15 -0.88 9.46 -1.61
CA ASP A 15 -1.11 10.82 -2.07
C ASP A 15 -0.25 11.15 -3.31
N GLU A 16 0.99 10.67 -3.37
CA GLU A 16 1.86 10.84 -4.55
C GLU A 16 1.33 10.15 -5.82
N VAL A 17 0.53 9.08 -5.68
CA VAL A 17 -0.14 8.44 -6.82
C VAL A 17 -1.55 8.99 -7.09
N GLY A 18 -1.92 10.10 -6.44
CA GLY A 18 -3.18 10.81 -6.65
C GLY A 18 -4.31 10.41 -5.70
N GLY A 19 -3.97 9.80 -4.57
CA GLY A 19 -4.91 9.45 -3.49
C GLY A 19 -5.57 8.08 -3.64
N PRO A 20 -6.27 7.61 -2.59
CA PRO A 20 -6.81 6.25 -2.53
C PRO A 20 -7.81 5.95 -3.66
N ARG A 21 -8.63 6.94 -4.03
CA ARG A 21 -9.61 6.85 -5.14
C ARG A 21 -8.99 6.52 -6.48
N SER A 22 -7.81 7.09 -6.79
CA SER A 22 -7.14 6.88 -8.07
C SER A 22 -6.72 5.41 -8.24
N ILE A 23 -6.51 4.73 -7.12
CA ILE A 23 -6.10 3.34 -7.01
C ILE A 23 -7.34 2.43 -6.95
N TYR A 24 -8.20 2.62 -5.95
CA TYR A 24 -9.34 1.76 -5.65
C TYR A 24 -10.35 1.70 -6.81
N ARG A 25 -10.67 2.85 -7.43
CA ARG A 25 -11.63 2.92 -8.54
C ARG A 25 -11.02 2.61 -9.90
N ASN A 26 -9.77 2.15 -9.96
CA ASN A 26 -9.10 1.85 -11.22
C ASN A 26 -8.66 0.38 -11.35
N PRO A 27 -9.61 -0.58 -11.27
CA PRO A 27 -9.28 -2.01 -11.30
C PRO A 27 -8.72 -2.47 -12.65
N ARG A 28 -8.91 -1.69 -13.73
CA ARG A 28 -8.28 -1.97 -15.03
C ARG A 28 -6.77 -1.83 -14.99
N GLN A 29 -6.24 -0.96 -14.13
CA GLN A 29 -4.79 -0.75 -14.04
C GLN A 29 -4.05 -1.98 -13.49
N ALA A 30 -4.74 -2.83 -12.72
CA ALA A 30 -4.18 -4.07 -12.20
C ALA A 30 -3.80 -5.09 -13.29
N PHE A 31 -4.40 -5.01 -14.47
CA PHE A 31 -4.04 -5.84 -15.63
C PHE A 31 -3.05 -5.18 -16.59
N SER A 32 -2.52 -4.00 -16.23
CA SER A 32 -1.53 -3.28 -17.04
C SER A 32 -0.10 -3.66 -16.66
N ALA A 33 0.86 -3.34 -17.53
CA ALA A 33 2.29 -3.44 -17.22
C ALA A 33 2.73 -2.60 -16.00
N HIS A 34 1.89 -1.65 -15.58
CA HIS A 34 2.10 -0.77 -14.43
C HIS A 34 1.13 -1.07 -13.27
N SER A 35 0.67 -2.32 -13.15
CA SER A 35 -0.20 -2.77 -12.05
C SER A 35 0.39 -2.60 -10.66
N ARG A 36 1.70 -2.40 -10.60
CA ARG A 36 2.45 -2.04 -9.40
C ARG A 36 3.23 -0.77 -9.62
N ARG A 37 3.29 0.04 -8.56
CA ARG A 37 4.14 1.23 -8.49
C ARG A 37 4.96 1.15 -7.22
N THR A 38 6.24 1.49 -7.34
CA THR A 38 7.13 1.65 -6.20
C THR A 38 7.34 3.14 -5.98
N ILE A 39 6.99 3.61 -4.79
CA ILE A 39 7.14 5.00 -4.36
C ILE A 39 8.19 5.04 -3.26
N GLU A 40 9.13 5.97 -3.36
CA GLU A 40 10.17 6.16 -2.36
C GLU A 40 9.74 7.26 -1.38
N VAL A 41 9.59 6.91 -0.11
CA VAL A 41 9.25 7.83 0.97
C VAL A 41 10.38 7.80 1.99
N GLY A 42 11.29 8.77 1.91
CA GLY A 42 12.52 8.78 2.70
C GLY A 42 13.41 7.58 2.36
N GLU A 43 13.73 6.75 3.36
CA GLU A 43 14.50 5.51 3.17
C GLU A 43 13.62 4.30 2.80
N TYR A 44 12.30 4.45 2.81
CA TYR A 44 11.36 3.36 2.63
C TYR A 44 10.85 3.28 1.20
N LYS A 45 10.67 2.04 0.72
CA LYS A 45 10.01 1.74 -0.55
C LYS A 45 8.62 1.22 -0.27
N VAL A 46 7.62 1.94 -0.76
CA VAL A 46 6.22 1.55 -0.69
C VAL A 46 5.83 0.93 -2.03
N GLU A 47 5.40 -0.32 -2.02
CA GLU A 47 4.81 -0.95 -3.20
C GLU A 47 3.29 -0.79 -3.15
N VAL A 48 2.73 -0.04 -4.11
CA VAL A 48 1.30 0.11 -4.33
C VAL A 48 0.89 -0.83 -5.46
N ARG A 49 -0.08 -1.70 -5.20
CA ARG A 49 -0.67 -2.62 -6.17
C ARG A 49 -2.15 -2.32 -6.33
N TYR A 50 -2.57 -2.11 -7.58
CA TYR A 50 -3.97 -1.86 -7.91
C TYR A 50 -4.79 -3.13 -7.71
N GLY A 51 -6.05 -2.97 -7.29
CA GLY A 51 -6.97 -4.07 -7.06
C GLY A 51 -7.50 -4.68 -8.36
N GLU A 52 -7.76 -5.99 -8.32
CA GLU A 52 -8.47 -6.73 -9.37
C GLU A 52 -9.89 -7.08 -8.91
N ILE A 53 -10.72 -7.69 -9.77
CA ILE A 53 -12.08 -8.11 -9.39
C ILE A 53 -12.08 -9.05 -8.16
N SER A 54 -11.05 -9.88 -8.02
CA SER A 54 -10.94 -10.88 -6.95
C SER A 54 -9.91 -10.54 -5.88
N SER A 55 -9.23 -9.39 -5.97
CA SER A 55 -8.10 -9.05 -5.11
C SER A 55 -8.13 -7.57 -4.74
N PRO A 56 -7.99 -7.20 -3.46
CA PRO A 56 -8.02 -5.80 -3.05
C PRO A 56 -6.80 -5.02 -3.57
N ALA A 57 -6.97 -3.70 -3.68
CA ALA A 57 -5.85 -2.79 -3.84
C ALA A 57 -5.05 -2.75 -2.53
N VAL A 58 -3.72 -2.81 -2.61
CA VAL A 58 -2.88 -2.87 -1.41
C VAL A 58 -1.66 -1.97 -1.52
N ALA A 59 -1.23 -1.43 -0.38
CA ALA A 59 0.07 -0.81 -0.21
C ALA A 59 0.90 -1.63 0.78
N SER A 60 2.19 -1.80 0.53
CA SER A 60 3.09 -2.51 1.44
C SER A 60 4.39 -1.77 1.69
N VAL A 61 4.84 -1.78 2.94
CA VAL A 61 6.09 -1.16 3.38
C VAL A 61 6.69 -1.96 4.55
N ALA A 62 7.96 -2.34 4.45
CA ALA A 62 8.70 -3.04 5.52
C ALA A 62 7.95 -4.22 6.18
N GLY A 63 7.16 -4.97 5.41
CA GLY A 63 6.38 -6.11 5.90
C GLY A 63 4.99 -5.77 6.47
N TRP A 64 4.64 -4.49 6.57
CA TRP A 64 3.27 -4.03 6.77
C TRP A 64 2.50 -4.06 5.44
N VAL A 65 1.24 -4.50 5.47
CA VAL A 65 0.36 -4.47 4.28
C VAL A 65 -0.96 -3.86 4.67
N PHE A 66 -1.39 -2.88 3.87
CA PHE A 66 -2.64 -2.16 4.03
C PHE A 66 -3.52 -2.41 2.81
N GLU A 67 -4.81 -2.67 3.03
CA GLU A 67 -5.85 -2.55 2.02
C GLU A 67 -6.12 -1.07 1.76
N ILE A 68 -6.31 -0.72 0.49
CA ILE A 68 -6.66 0.63 0.07
C ILE A 68 -8.14 0.60 -0.31
N HIS A 69 -8.92 1.45 0.34
CA HIS A 69 -10.36 1.63 0.09
C HIS A 69 -10.59 2.94 -0.68
N ASP A 70 -11.84 3.37 -0.81
CA ASP A 70 -12.15 4.60 -1.57
C ASP A 70 -11.64 5.87 -0.88
N GLU A 71 -11.61 5.92 0.45
CA GLU A 71 -11.25 7.12 1.22
C GLU A 71 -10.19 6.88 2.29
N ASP A 72 -9.87 5.63 2.59
CA ASP A 72 -9.04 5.23 3.72
C ASP A 72 -8.14 4.04 3.38
N ILE A 73 -7.32 3.65 4.36
CA ILE A 73 -6.52 2.43 4.33
C ILE A 73 -6.78 1.61 5.59
N GLU A 74 -6.78 0.30 5.46
CA GLU A 74 -7.01 -0.63 6.57
C GLU A 74 -5.82 -1.59 6.70
N LEU A 75 -5.31 -1.80 7.91
CA LEU A 75 -4.21 -2.73 8.12
C LEU A 75 -4.66 -4.19 7.92
N LEU A 76 -4.03 -4.88 6.97
CA LEU A 76 -4.25 -6.31 6.71
C LEU A 76 -3.21 -7.22 7.36
N ILE A 77 -1.93 -6.81 7.29
CA ILE A 77 -0.81 -7.65 7.76
C ILE A 77 0.14 -6.80 8.59
N CYS A 78 0.31 -7.23 9.84
CA CYS A 78 1.39 -6.77 10.72
C CYS A 78 2.64 -7.64 10.46
N PRO A 79 3.84 -7.05 10.35
CA PRO A 79 5.06 -7.84 10.23
C PRO A 79 5.26 -8.72 11.46
N PRO A 80 5.82 -9.94 11.28
CA PRO A 80 6.06 -10.84 12.40
C PRO A 80 6.98 -10.17 13.43
N LYS A 81 6.64 -10.32 14.72
CA LYS A 81 7.51 -9.84 15.80
C LYS A 81 8.91 -10.44 15.62
N PRO A 82 9.97 -9.64 15.78
CA PRO A 82 11.34 -10.17 15.71
C PRO A 82 11.45 -11.36 16.66
N ARG A 83 11.86 -12.52 16.14
CA ARG A 83 12.18 -13.65 17.02
C ARG A 83 13.43 -13.25 17.80
N VAL A 84 13.30 -13.09 19.10
CA VAL A 84 14.45 -12.91 20.00
C VAL A 84 15.28 -14.20 19.93
N PRO A 85 16.61 -14.13 19.72
CA PRO A 85 17.47 -15.31 19.64
C PRO A 85 17.40 -16.22 20.87
#